data_AF-A0A354QAB1-F1
#
_entry.id   AF-A0A354QAB1-F1
#
_cell.length_a   1.000
_cell.length_b   1.000
_cell.length_c   1.000
_cell.angle_alpha   90.00
_cell.angle_beta   90.00
_cell.angle_gamma   90.00
#
_symmetry.space_group_name_H-M   'P 1'
#
loop_
_entity.id
_entity.type
_entity.pdbx_description
1 polymer ?
#
loop_
_entity_poly.entity_id
_entity_poly.type
_entity_poly.pdbx_seq_one_letter_code
_entity_poly.pdbx_strand_id
1 'polypeptide(L)' 'MARGGFREGAGRKKEYNEPVKKILLGLPESVLKQLDSFASEKNLSRPKAVAILVQQAMQQGGQIAV' A
#
# COMPACT_ATOMS: atom_id res chain seq x y z
N MET A 1 15.37 47.13 9.68
CA MET A 1 15.23 45.67 9.74
C MET A 1 14.06 45.26 8.84
N ALA A 2 14.34 44.68 7.67
CA ALA A 2 13.28 44.25 6.76
C ALA A 2 12.59 43.01 7.36
N ARG A 3 11.31 43.19 7.71
CA ARG A 3 10.42 42.14 8.22
C ARG A 3 10.37 41.02 7.19
N GLY A 4 10.69 39.80 7.63
CA GLY A 4 10.87 38.62 6.79
C GLY A 4 9.77 38.45 5.75
N GLY A 5 10.17 38.42 4.48
CA GLY A 5 9.28 38.15 3.36
C GLY A 5 8.67 36.77 3.48
N PHE A 6 7.35 36.71 3.26
CA PHE A 6 6.60 35.49 3.02
C PHE A 6 7.27 34.74 1.86
N ARG A 7 7.97 33.64 2.16
CA ARG A 7 8.51 32.75 1.13
C ARG A 7 7.36 31.87 0.67
N GLU A 8 6.90 32.08 -0.56
CA GLU A 8 6.00 31.15 -1.26
C GLU A 8 6.61 29.74 -1.19
N GLY A 9 6.06 28.89 -0.32
CA GLY A 9 6.60 27.57 -0.02
C GLY A 9 6.57 27.17 1.46
N ALA A 10 6.48 28.14 2.39
CA ALA A 10 6.44 27.90 3.84
C ALA A 10 5.11 27.34 4.39
N GLY A 11 4.36 26.61 3.56
CA GLY A 11 3.00 26.18 3.90
C GLY A 11 2.42 25.08 3.01
N ARG A 12 3.22 24.39 2.18
CA ARG A 12 2.74 23.15 1.54
C ARG A 12 2.58 22.10 2.63
N LYS A 13 1.39 22.03 3.23
CA LYS A 13 0.93 20.88 4.01
C LYS A 13 1.11 19.69 3.09
N LYS A 14 2.15 18.90 3.35
CA LYS A 14 2.31 17.57 2.76
C LYS A 14 0.97 16.87 2.96
N GLU A 15 0.38 16.40 1.88
CA GLU A 15 -0.82 15.57 1.93
C GLU A 15 -0.62 14.55 3.05
N TYR A 16 -1.49 14.61 4.06
CA TYR A 16 -1.42 13.69 5.18
C TYR A 16 -1.65 12.30 4.61
N ASN A 17 -0.58 11.53 4.40
CA ASN A 17 -0.70 10.10 4.20
C ASN A 17 -1.26 9.54 5.51
N GLU A 18 -2.49 9.06 5.47
CA GLU A 18 -3.11 8.37 6.58
C GLU A 18 -2.17 7.27 7.12
N PRO A 19 -2.16 7.02 8.43
CA PRO A 19 -1.29 6.02 9.02
C PRO A 19 -1.59 4.63 8.44
N VAL A 20 -0.62 4.08 7.71
CA VAL A 20 -0.72 2.74 7.12
C VAL A 20 -0.67 1.69 8.23
N LYS A 21 -1.81 1.01 8.48
CA LYS A 21 -1.88 -0.12 9.40
C LYS A 21 -1.10 -1.31 8.80
N LYS A 22 -0.03 -1.71 9.48
CA LYS A 22 0.79 -2.86 9.07
C LYS A 22 0.25 -4.13 9.72
N ILE A 23 0.18 -5.21 8.95
CA ILE A 23 -0.25 -6.54 9.40
C ILE A 23 0.84 -7.54 9.03
N LEU A 24 1.16 -8.46 9.94
CA LEU A 24 2.05 -9.58 9.67
C LEU A 24 1.21 -10.78 9.23
N LEU A 25 1.59 -11.38 8.09
CA LEU A 25 0.94 -12.57 7.56
C LEU A 25 1.93 -13.73 7.58
N GLY A 26 1.62 -14.76 8.36
CA GLY A 26 2.37 -16.02 8.37
C GLY A 26 1.91 -16.91 7.23
N LEU A 27 2.59 -16.86 6.08
CA LEU A 27 2.27 -17.69 4.91
C LEU A 27 3.34 -18.78 4.70
N PRO A 28 2.96 -19.95 4.15
CA PRO A 28 3.92 -20.98 3.74
C PRO A 28 4.90 -20.47 2.69
N GLU A 29 6.13 -21.01 2.69
CA GLU A 29 7.19 -20.59 1.76
C GLU A 29 6.82 -20.81 0.28
N SER A 30 6.06 -21.87 -0.02
CA SER A 30 5.54 -22.14 -1.35
C SER A 30 4.63 -21.02 -1.86
N VAL A 31 3.74 -20.51 -1.00
CA VAL A 31 2.82 -19.41 -1.32
C VAL A 31 3.59 -18.10 -1.46
N LEU A 32 4.59 -17.88 -0.61
CA LEU A 32 5.46 -16.72 -0.69
C LEU A 32 6.20 -16.65 -2.04
N LYS A 33 6.72 -17.77 -2.54
CA LYS A 33 7.36 -17.84 -3.87
C LYS A 33 6.39 -17.54 -5.01
N GLN A 34 5.17 -18.10 -4.95
CA GLN A 34 4.12 -17.81 -5.95
C GLN A 34 3.74 -16.32 -5.97
N LEU A 35 3.64 -15.69 -4.80
CA LEU A 35 3.40 -14.25 -4.70
C LEU A 35 4.54 -13.42 -5.29
N ASP A 36 5.80 -13.84 -5.10
CA ASP A 36 6.97 -13.15 -5.66
C ASP A 36 7.01 -13.27 -7.19
N SER A 37 6.66 -14.44 -7.75
CA SER A 37 6.51 -14.64 -9.20
C SER A 37 5.41 -13.74 -9.76
N PHE A 38 4.23 -13.75 -9.15
CA PHE A 38 3.10 -12.92 -9.57
C PHE A 38 3.42 -11.41 -9.49
N ALA A 39 4.09 -10.98 -8.43
CA ALA A 39 4.50 -9.59 -8.26
C ALA A 39 5.51 -9.18 -9.36
N SER A 40 6.47 -10.07 -9.68
CA SER A 40 7.47 -9.83 -10.72
C SER A 40 6.83 -9.73 -12.11
N GLU A 41 5.93 -10.65 -12.45
CA GLU A 41 5.20 -10.65 -13.74
C GLU A 41 4.38 -9.38 -13.97
N LYS A 42 3.76 -8.86 -12.91
CA LYS A 42 2.94 -7.64 -12.96
C LYS A 42 3.75 -6.36 -12.69
N ASN A 43 5.06 -6.49 -12.44
CA ASN A 43 5.96 -5.40 -12.06
C ASN A 43 5.44 -4.59 -10.86
N LEU A 44 4.92 -5.29 -9.85
CA LEU A 44 4.34 -4.74 -8.63
C LEU A 44 5.22 -5.01 -7.41
N SER A 45 5.09 -4.18 -6.38
CA SER A 45 5.65 -4.53 -5.07
C SER A 45 4.83 -5.65 -4.43
N ARG A 46 5.51 -6.52 -3.67
CA ARG A 46 4.88 -7.65 -2.97
C ARG A 46 3.64 -7.26 -2.15
N PRO A 47 3.64 -6.17 -1.35
CA PRO A 47 2.43 -5.76 -0.61
C PRO A 47 1.27 -5.34 -1.53
N LYS A 48 1.59 -4.73 -2.68
CA LYS A 48 0.59 -4.28 -3.65
C LYS A 48 -0.04 -5.46 -4.40
N ALA A 49 0.76 -6.47 -4.73
CA ALA A 49 0.28 -7.73 -5.28
C ALA A 49 -0.70 -8.42 -4.33
N VAL A 50 -0.36 -8.52 -3.04
CA VAL A 50 -1.25 -9.07 -2.01
C VAL A 50 -2.56 -8.27 -1.92
N ALA A 51 -2.49 -6.94 -1.88
CA ALA A 51 -3.68 -6.10 -1.79
C ALA A 51 -4.63 -6.31 -2.97
N ILE A 52 -4.10 -6.43 -4.20
CA ILE A 52 -4.92 -6.68 -5.40
C ILE A 52 -5.57 -8.06 -5.34
N LEU A 53 -4.82 -9.11 -4.97
CA LEU A 53 -5.36 -10.47 -4.87
C LEU A 53 -6.46 -10.56 -3.81
N VAL A 54 -6.25 -9.94 -2.64
CA VAL A 54 -7.28 -9.85 -1.60
C VAL A 54 -8.51 -9.10 -2.10
N GLN A 55 -8.32 -7.96 -2.78
CA GLN A 55 -9.42 -7.19 -3.34
C GLN A 55 -10.21 -7.99 -4.39
N GLN A 56 -9.52 -8.72 -5.28
CA GLN A 56 -10.15 -9.59 -6.27
C GLN A 56 -10.93 -10.72 -5.60
N ALA A 57 -10.35 -11.36 -4.59
CA ALA A 57 -11.03 -12.40 -3.81
C ALA A 57 -12.28 -11.85 -3.11
N MET A 58 -12.22 -10.65 -2.53
CA MET A 58 -13.37 -9.98 -1.90
C MET A 58 -14.46 -9.58 -2.90
N GLN A 59 -14.09 -9.22 -4.14
CA GLN A 59 -15.03 -8.89 -5.20
C GLN A 59 -15.72 -10.12 -5.78
N GLN A 60 -15.01 -11.24 -5.88
CA GLN A 60 -15.55 -12.50 -6.40
C GLN A 60 -16.35 -13.27 -5.35
N GLY A 61 -15.95 -13.21 -4.08
CA GLY A 61 -16.63 -13.80 -2.93
C GLY A 61 -17.32 -12.72 -2.12
N GLY A 62 -18.45 -12.19 -2.61
CA GLY A 62 -19.25 -11.19 -1.93
C GLY A 62 -19.38 -11.49 -0.44
N GLN A 63 -18.79 -10.63 0.39
CA GLN A 63 -18.78 -10.70 1.86
C GLN A 63 -18.16 -11.97 2.43
N ILE A 64 -16.82 -12.00 2.51
CA ILE A 64 -16.17 -12.71 3.62
C ILE A 64 -16.41 -11.85 4.87
N ALA A 65 -17.56 -12.06 5.49
CA ALA A 65 -17.85 -11.55 6.83
C ALA A 65 -16.85 -12.19 7.81
N VAL A 66 -16.09 -11.34 8.49
CA VAL A 66 -15.36 -11.67 9.73
C VAL A 66 -15.90 -10.74 10.81
#